data_AF-A0A6G0V3B6-F1
#
_entry.id   AF-A0A6G0V3B6-F1
#
_cell.length_a   1.000
_cell.length_b   1.000
_cell.length_c   1.000
_cell.angle_alpha   90.00
_cell.angle_beta   90.00
_cell.angle_gamma   90.00
#
_symmetry.space_group_name_H-M   'P 1'
#
loop_
_entity.id
_entity.type
_entity.pdbx_description
1 polymer ?
#
loop_
_entity_poly.entity_id
_entity_poly.type
_entity_poly.pdbx_seq_one_letter_code
_entity_poly.pdbx_strand_id
1 'polypeptide(L)'
;MYFYRALTAAVLAVLVCLSFADFNIPLPFGGLTFNKNPDGQVAVGVNQNVNIFGWGGSRGIKFTGGNGTFQTETEGGILANGTNFGGNSTFGADKQKGVTLDSDLNVGNETVKGGVGKESSFISGLADLVKKKSQDKKP
;
A
#
# COMPACT_ATOMS: atom_id res chain seq x y z
N MET A 1 21.97 -20.13 -41.35
CA MET A 1 21.63 -20.68 -40.01
C MET A 1 21.57 -19.63 -38.88
N TYR A 2 22.32 -18.52 -38.95
CA TYR A 2 22.31 -17.46 -37.91
C TYR A 2 21.03 -16.60 -37.87
N PHE A 3 20.38 -16.39 -39.03
CA PHE A 3 19.20 -15.52 -39.15
C PHE A 3 17.98 -16.06 -38.37
N TYR A 4 17.75 -17.37 -38.42
CA TYR A 4 16.69 -18.02 -37.64
C TYR A 4 16.94 -17.94 -36.13
N ARG A 5 18.19 -18.05 -35.68
CA ARG A 5 18.54 -17.94 -34.25
C ARG A 5 18.30 -16.52 -33.73
N ALA A 6 18.60 -15.50 -34.53
CA ALA A 6 18.33 -14.10 -34.20
C ALA A 6 16.82 -13.78 -34.15
N LEU A 7 16.04 -14.30 -35.10
CA LEU A 7 14.58 -14.14 -35.12
C LEU A 7 13.93 -14.83 -33.91
N THR A 8 14.36 -16.05 -33.59
CA THR A 8 13.83 -16.80 -32.44
C THR A 8 14.16 -16.10 -31.12
N ALA A 9 15.37 -15.57 -30.98
CA ALA A 9 15.79 -14.79 -29.81
C ALA A 9 15.00 -13.48 -29.68
N ALA A 10 14.72 -12.80 -30.79
CA ALA A 10 13.92 -11.56 -30.79
C ALA A 10 12.46 -11.83 -30.38
N VAL A 11 11.84 -12.91 -30.89
CA VAL A 11 10.47 -13.29 -30.51
C VAL A 11 10.39 -13.69 -29.03
N LEU A 12 11.38 -14.44 -28.52
CA LEU A 12 11.48 -14.76 -27.10
C LEU A 12 11.67 -13.51 -26.25
N ALA A 13 12.54 -12.58 -26.65
CA ALA A 13 12.76 -11.32 -25.93
C ALA A 13 11.49 -10.47 -25.87
N VAL A 14 10.71 -10.41 -26.96
CA VAL A 14 9.43 -9.69 -27.00
C VAL A 14 8.38 -10.36 -26.10
N LEU A 15 8.25 -11.69 -26.15
CA LEU A 15 7.34 -12.44 -25.27
C LEU A 15 7.71 -12.29 -23.79
N VAL A 16 9.01 -12.25 -23.47
CA VAL A 16 9.52 -11.99 -22.12
C VAL A 16 9.20 -10.57 -21.69
N CYS A 17 9.41 -9.55 -22.54
CA CYS A 17 9.07 -8.16 -22.18
C CYS A 17 7.56 -7.98 -21.95
N LEU A 18 6.71 -8.63 -22.75
CA LEU A 18 5.25 -8.57 -22.59
C LEU A 18 4.74 -9.26 -21.32
N SER A 19 5.51 -10.19 -20.75
CA SER A 19 5.11 -10.93 -19.53
C SER A 19 5.41 -10.19 -18.23
N PHE A 20 6.18 -9.09 -18.28
CA PHE A 20 6.52 -8.21 -17.15
C PHE A 20 6.01 -6.77 -17.34
N ALA A 21 4.97 -6.58 -18.17
CA ALA A 21 4.42 -5.25 -18.39
C ALA A 21 3.69 -4.76 -17.13
N ASP A 22 4.37 -3.93 -16.35
CA ASP A 22 3.79 -3.16 -15.26
C ASP A 22 3.16 -1.89 -15.85
N PHE A 23 1.87 -1.66 -15.57
CA PHE A 23 1.14 -0.48 -16.03
C PHE A 23 0.91 0.46 -14.85
N ASN A 24 1.40 1.69 -14.96
CA ASN A 24 1.07 2.77 -14.04
C ASN A 24 0.41 3.90 -14.84
N ILE A 25 -0.87 4.14 -14.60
CA ILE A 25 -1.64 5.21 -15.23
C ILE A 25 -1.80 6.31 -14.19
N PRO A 26 -0.97 7.37 -14.24
CA PRO A 26 -1.15 8.52 -13.37
C PRO A 26 -2.39 9.31 -13.80
N LEU A 27 -3.23 9.63 -12.83
CA LEU A 27 -4.39 10.51 -12.94
C LEU A 27 -4.11 11.80 -12.15
N PRO A 28 -4.76 12.93 -12.48
CA PRO A 28 -4.51 14.21 -11.81
C PRO A 28 -4.66 14.19 -10.28
N PHE A 29 -5.41 13.22 -9.74
CA PHE A 29 -5.66 13.05 -8.32
C PHE A 29 -5.49 11.59 -7.87
N GLY A 30 -4.61 10.82 -8.52
CA GLY A 30 -4.46 9.40 -8.21
C GLY A 30 -3.68 8.60 -9.25
N GLY A 31 -3.72 7.28 -9.15
CA GLY A 31 -3.12 6.39 -10.15
C GLY A 31 -3.66 4.98 -10.08
N LEU A 32 -3.68 4.31 -11.22
CA LEU A 32 -3.95 2.88 -11.32
C LEU A 32 -2.62 2.16 -11.57
N THR A 33 -2.27 1.23 -10.69
CA THR A 33 -1.06 0.42 -10.81
C THR A 33 -1.45 -1.04 -11.03
N PHE A 34 -0.93 -1.65 -12.08
CA PHE A 34 -0.98 -3.08 -12.33
C PHE A 34 0.45 -3.56 -12.39
N ASN A 35 0.83 -4.45 -11.48
CA ASN A 35 2.17 -5.00 -11.42
C ASN A 35 2.09 -6.53 -11.39
N LYS A 36 3.02 -7.18 -12.09
CA LYS A 36 3.19 -8.63 -12.00
C LYS A 36 4.60 -8.93 -11.51
N ASN A 37 4.68 -9.42 -10.27
CA ASN A 37 5.95 -9.80 -9.67
C ASN A 37 6.52 -11.07 -10.33
N PRO A 38 7.85 -11.24 -10.32
CA PRO A 38 8.54 -12.43 -10.85
C PRO A 38 8.05 -13.76 -10.24
N ASP A 39 7.54 -13.72 -9.01
CA ASP A 39 6.99 -14.88 -8.29
C ASP A 39 5.57 -15.29 -8.76
N GLY A 40 5.05 -14.65 -9.81
CA GLY A 40 3.71 -14.89 -10.35
C GLY A 40 2.58 -14.24 -9.57
N GLN A 41 2.90 -13.35 -8.62
CA GLN A 41 1.91 -12.56 -7.91
C GLN A 41 1.48 -11.36 -8.76
N VAL A 42 0.17 -11.11 -8.81
CA VAL A 42 -0.40 -9.95 -9.49
C VAL A 42 -0.83 -8.96 -8.43
N ALA A 43 -0.34 -7.73 -8.52
CA ALA A 43 -0.77 -6.61 -7.69
C ALA A 43 -1.55 -5.60 -8.52
N VAL A 44 -2.74 -5.24 -8.05
CA VAL A 44 -3.57 -4.18 -8.61
C VAL A 44 -3.81 -3.15 -7.54
N GLY A 45 -3.50 -1.90 -7.83
CA GLY A 45 -3.62 -0.78 -6.91
C GLY A 45 -4.36 0.37 -7.54
N VAL A 46 -5.19 1.02 -6.74
CA VAL A 46 -5.78 2.31 -7.04
C VAL A 46 -5.38 3.23 -5.91
N ASN A 47 -4.70 4.33 -6.22
CA ASN A 47 -4.44 5.39 -5.26
C ASN A 47 -5.12 6.67 -5.73
N GLN A 48 -5.53 7.49 -4.78
CA GLN A 48 -6.09 8.81 -4.97
C GLN A 48 -5.43 9.74 -3.96
N ASN A 49 -4.96 10.89 -4.41
CA ASN A 49 -4.33 11.89 -3.56
C ASN A 49 -4.72 13.29 -4.04
N VAL A 50 -5.20 14.10 -3.11
CA VAL A 50 -5.51 15.51 -3.32
C VAL A 50 -4.84 16.30 -2.22
N ASN A 51 -4.09 17.34 -2.58
CA ASN A 51 -3.53 18.31 -1.64
C ASN A 51 -3.67 19.71 -2.23
N ILE A 52 -4.42 20.56 -1.53
CA ILE A 52 -4.71 21.94 -1.88
C ILE A 52 -4.33 22.80 -0.67
N PHE A 53 -3.22 23.54 -0.78
CA PHE A 53 -2.73 24.43 0.28
C PHE A 53 -2.57 23.77 1.67
N GLY A 54 -2.13 22.51 1.72
CA GLY A 54 -1.96 21.76 2.97
C GLY A 54 -3.25 21.14 3.52
N TRP A 55 -4.34 21.21 2.75
CA TRP A 55 -5.61 20.56 3.03
C TRP A 55 -5.93 19.56 1.93
N GLY A 56 -6.35 18.37 2.31
CA GLY A 56 -6.70 17.36 1.32
C GLY A 56 -6.85 15.98 1.91
N GLY A 57 -6.71 14.96 1.08
CA GLY A 57 -6.86 13.60 1.50
C GLY A 57 -6.25 12.62 0.51
N SER A 58 -5.89 11.46 1.04
CA SER A 58 -5.37 10.34 0.28
C SER A 58 -6.22 9.11 0.55
N ARG A 59 -6.48 8.32 -0.48
CA ARG A 59 -7.10 7.02 -0.35
C ARG A 59 -6.44 6.07 -1.31
N GLY A 60 -6.21 4.84 -0.89
CA GLY A 60 -5.68 3.82 -1.76
C GLY A 60 -6.21 2.46 -1.38
N ILE A 61 -6.32 1.60 -2.39
CA ILE A 61 -6.68 0.21 -2.25
C ILE A 61 -5.71 -0.55 -3.13
N LYS A 62 -4.99 -1.48 -2.52
CA LYS A 62 -4.12 -2.40 -3.22
C LYS A 62 -4.58 -3.82 -2.95
N PHE A 63 -4.57 -4.62 -3.98
CA PHE A 63 -4.90 -6.02 -3.98
C PHE A 63 -3.69 -6.76 -4.54
N THR A 64 -3.25 -7.81 -3.89
CA THR A 64 -2.17 -8.66 -4.36
C THR A 64 -2.61 -10.11 -4.23
N GLY A 65 -2.52 -10.85 -5.31
CA GLY A 65 -2.96 -12.24 -5.37
C GLY A 65 -2.10 -13.06 -6.31
N GLY A 66 -1.76 -14.28 -5.90
CA GLY A 66 -1.03 -15.23 -6.73
C GLY A 66 -0.11 -16.12 -5.91
N ASN A 67 0.25 -17.27 -6.48
CA ASN A 67 1.13 -18.27 -5.87
C ASN A 67 0.74 -18.72 -4.43
N GLY A 68 -0.55 -18.61 -4.08
CA GLY A 68 -1.06 -18.95 -2.75
C GLY A 68 -0.90 -17.85 -1.69
N THR A 69 -0.60 -16.63 -2.14
CA THR A 69 -0.68 -15.40 -1.36
C THR A 69 -1.89 -14.62 -1.81
N PHE A 70 -2.62 -14.05 -0.84
CA PHE A 70 -3.70 -13.11 -1.03
C PHE A 70 -3.50 -11.98 -0.03
N GLN A 71 -3.53 -10.74 -0.47
CA GLN A 71 -3.39 -9.59 0.39
C GLN A 71 -4.21 -8.43 -0.15
N THR A 72 -4.90 -7.73 0.73
CA THR A 72 -5.57 -6.47 0.45
C THR A 72 -5.08 -5.45 1.45
N GLU A 73 -4.70 -4.29 0.94
CA GLU A 73 -4.21 -3.15 1.69
C GLU A 73 -5.15 -2.00 1.36
N THR A 74 -5.68 -1.34 2.39
CA THR A 74 -6.46 -0.13 2.25
C THR A 74 -5.77 0.97 3.02
N GLU A 75 -5.61 2.12 2.40
CA GLU A 75 -5.06 3.32 3.01
C GLU A 75 -6.06 4.46 2.88
N GLY A 76 -6.18 5.26 3.92
CA GLY A 76 -7.07 6.40 3.94
C GLY A 76 -6.53 7.44 4.90
N GLY A 77 -6.37 8.67 4.44
CA GLY A 77 -5.85 9.76 5.25
C GLY A 77 -6.38 11.11 4.80
N ILE A 78 -6.38 12.05 5.73
CA ILE A 78 -6.76 13.44 5.55
C ILE A 78 -5.54 14.26 5.90
N LEU A 79 -5.15 15.14 4.99
CA LEU A 79 -4.15 16.15 5.25
C LEU A 79 -4.88 17.39 5.77
N ALA A 80 -4.63 17.78 7.02
CA ALA A 80 -5.18 18.99 7.62
C ALA A 80 -4.01 19.87 8.07
N ASN A 81 -3.91 21.06 7.50
CA ASN A 81 -2.83 22.00 7.80
C ASN A 81 -1.42 21.38 7.69
N GLY A 82 -1.17 20.60 6.64
CA GLY A 82 0.10 19.89 6.40
C GLY A 82 0.33 18.65 7.29
N THR A 83 -0.62 18.31 8.16
CA THR A 83 -0.53 17.18 9.09
C THR A 83 -1.44 16.04 8.61
N ASN A 84 -0.90 14.82 8.50
CA ASN A 84 -1.65 13.66 7.99
C ASN A 84 -2.37 12.92 9.13
N PHE A 85 -3.65 12.66 8.96
CA PHE A 85 -4.50 11.91 9.87
C PHE A 85 -5.19 10.80 9.11
N GLY A 86 -4.89 9.53 9.39
CA GLY A 86 -5.37 8.44 8.56
C GLY A 86 -5.19 7.07 9.15
N GLY A 87 -5.91 6.10 8.59
CA GLY A 87 -5.78 4.69 8.90
C GLY A 87 -5.30 3.90 7.68
N ASN A 88 -4.41 2.96 7.93
CA ASN A 88 -3.99 1.94 6.97
C ASN A 88 -4.41 0.59 7.54
N SER A 89 -4.94 -0.29 6.71
CA SER A 89 -5.33 -1.63 7.09
C SER A 89 -4.83 -2.62 6.07
N THR A 90 -4.30 -3.73 6.53
CA THR A 90 -3.81 -4.80 5.69
C THR A 90 -4.43 -6.10 6.16
N PHE A 91 -5.04 -6.83 5.23
CA PHE A 91 -5.57 -8.16 5.46
C PHE A 91 -5.03 -9.09 4.39
N GLY A 92 -4.53 -10.26 4.78
CA GLY A 92 -4.06 -11.22 3.81
C GLY A 92 -3.77 -12.58 4.40
N ALA A 93 -3.59 -13.57 3.54
CA ALA A 93 -3.08 -14.87 3.88
C ALA A 93 -1.92 -15.18 2.94
N ASP A 94 -0.80 -15.60 3.52
CA ASP A 94 0.41 -15.95 2.79
C ASP A 94 0.90 -17.33 3.25
N LYS A 95 1.49 -18.11 2.34
CA LYS A 95 2.01 -19.45 2.66
C LYS A 95 3.13 -19.44 3.69
N GLN A 96 3.94 -18.39 3.72
CA GLN A 96 5.09 -18.25 4.63
C GLN A 96 4.71 -17.58 5.93
N LYS A 97 3.87 -16.53 5.87
CA LYS A 97 3.51 -15.71 7.04
C LYS A 97 2.18 -16.10 7.70
N GLY A 98 1.35 -16.91 7.05
CA GLY A 98 0.00 -17.24 7.53
C GLY A 98 -0.98 -16.08 7.34
N VAL A 99 -1.97 -15.97 8.23
CA VAL A 99 -2.97 -14.90 8.18
C VAL A 99 -2.38 -13.62 8.79
N THR A 100 -2.49 -12.53 8.05
CA THR A 100 -2.07 -11.17 8.41
C THR A 100 -3.29 -10.28 8.53
N LEU A 101 -3.38 -9.60 9.66
CA LEU A 101 -4.37 -8.55 9.93
C LEU A 101 -3.57 -7.47 10.65
N ASP A 102 -3.26 -6.38 9.94
CA ASP A 102 -2.56 -5.22 10.47
C ASP A 102 -3.44 -3.98 10.30
N SER A 103 -3.32 -3.03 11.21
CA SER A 103 -4.07 -1.77 11.20
C SER A 103 -3.23 -0.68 11.85
N ASP A 104 -2.77 0.27 11.05
CA ASP A 104 -1.96 1.38 11.50
C ASP A 104 -2.80 2.66 11.50
N LEU A 105 -2.63 3.51 12.52
CA LEU A 105 -3.30 4.80 12.64
C LEU A 105 -2.27 5.91 12.74
N ASN A 106 -2.26 6.80 11.74
CA ASN A 106 -1.46 8.01 11.71
C ASN A 106 -2.25 9.17 12.30
N VAL A 107 -1.66 9.83 13.30
CA VAL A 107 -2.17 11.05 13.92
C VAL A 107 -1.04 12.07 13.95
N GLY A 108 -0.87 12.79 12.84
CA GLY A 108 0.24 13.69 12.62
C GLY A 108 1.58 12.99 12.54
N ASN A 109 2.48 13.27 13.48
CA ASN A 109 3.83 12.68 13.51
C ASN A 109 3.89 11.34 14.24
N GLU A 110 2.77 10.85 14.78
CA GLU A 110 2.70 9.58 15.49
C GLU A 110 1.92 8.55 14.68
N THR A 111 2.50 7.36 14.56
CA THR A 111 1.87 6.19 13.93
C THR A 111 1.69 5.12 15.00
N VAL A 112 0.44 4.80 15.33
CA VAL A 112 0.12 3.67 16.19
C VAL A 112 -0.03 2.44 15.31
N LYS A 113 0.79 1.42 15.57
CA LYS A 113 0.73 0.17 14.82
C LYS A 113 -0.11 -0.86 15.54
N GLY A 114 -1.04 -1.45 14.82
CA GLY A 114 -1.94 -2.49 15.30
C GLY A 114 -1.93 -3.69 14.38
N GLY A 115 -2.45 -4.80 14.89
CA GLY A 115 -2.47 -6.07 14.18
C GLY A 115 -2.24 -7.25 15.10
N VAL A 116 -2.28 -8.45 14.52
CA VAL A 116 -2.10 -9.70 15.25
C VAL A 116 -0.76 -9.70 15.98
N GLY A 117 -0.79 -9.85 17.31
CA GLY A 117 0.40 -9.86 18.16
C GLY A 117 0.98 -8.48 18.50
N LYS A 118 0.31 -7.38 18.09
CA LYS A 118 0.70 -6.00 18.38
C LYS A 118 -0.35 -5.25 19.20
N GLU A 119 -1.34 -5.94 19.74
CA GLU A 119 -2.51 -5.36 20.41
C GLU A 119 -2.11 -4.53 21.63
N SER A 120 -1.13 -5.00 22.42
CA SER A 120 -0.62 -4.27 23.59
C SER A 120 0.07 -2.95 23.21
N SER A 121 0.87 -2.96 22.14
CA SER A 121 1.54 -1.76 21.63
C SER A 121 0.55 -0.79 21.00
N PHE A 122 -0.48 -1.31 20.32
CA PHE A 122 -1.56 -0.51 19.75
C PHE A 122 -2.35 0.24 20.83
N ILE A 123 -2.82 -0.47 21.86
CA ILE A 123 -3.58 0.14 22.96
C ILE A 123 -2.72 1.16 23.70
N SER A 124 -1.44 0.86 23.92
CA SER A 124 -0.50 1.79 24.58
C SER A 124 -0.28 3.06 23.75
N GLY A 125 -0.06 2.92 22.44
CA GLY A 125 0.10 4.08 21.54
C GLY A 125 -1.17 4.93 21.43
N LEU A 126 -2.36 4.32 21.47
CA LEU A 126 -3.62 5.07 21.56
C LEU A 126 -3.75 5.82 22.89
N ALA A 127 -3.38 5.17 24.01
CA ALA A 127 -3.42 5.80 25.32
C ALA A 127 -2.47 7.01 25.41
N ASP A 128 -1.29 6.89 24.82
CA ASP A 128 -0.30 7.98 24.78
C ASP A 128 -0.77 9.13 23.90
N LEU A 129 -1.38 8.86 22.74
CA LEU A 129 -2.01 9.88 21.90
C LEU A 129 -3.12 10.64 22.63
N VAL A 130 -4.00 9.92 23.36
CA VAL A 130 -5.09 10.53 24.13
C VAL A 130 -4.54 11.38 25.28
N LYS A 131 -3.49 10.92 25.98
CA LYS A 131 -2.81 11.68 27.03
C LYS A 131 -2.15 12.94 26.48
N LYS A 132 -1.40 12.84 25.38
CA LYS A 132 -0.72 13.96 24.73
C LYS A 132 -1.72 15.04 24.29
N LYS A 133 -2.83 14.62 23.65
CA LYS A 133 -3.92 15.54 23.26
C LYS A 133 -4.64 16.16 24.46
N SER A 134 -4.69 15.48 25.60
CA SER A 134 -5.25 16.03 26.84
C SER A 134 -4.31 17.03 27.53
N GLN A 135 -2.99 16.86 27.42
CA GLN A 135 -2.01 17.79 27.99
C GLN A 135 -1.86 19.07 27.16
N ASP A 136 -2.01 18.99 25.84
CA ASP A 136 -2.01 20.15 24.93
C ASP A 136 -3.28 21.03 25.06
N LYS A 137 -4.25 20.58 25.86
CA LYS A 137 -5.53 21.26 26.15
C LYS A 137 -5.59 21.91 27.54
N LYS A 138 -4.46 22.03 28.25
CA LYS A 138 -4.41 22.73 29.53
C LYS A 138 -4.04 24.20 29.26
N PRO A 139 -4.89 25.18 29.64
CA PRO A 139 -4.66 26.61 29.42
C PRO A 139 -3.44 27.13 30.20
#